data_AF-A0A6A3QQ19-F1
#
_entry.id   AF-A0A6A3QQ19-F1
#
_cell.length_a   1.000
_cell.length_b   1.000
_cell.length_c   1.000
_cell.angle_alpha   90.00
_cell.angle_beta   90.00
_cell.angle_gamma   90.00
#
_symmetry.space_group_name_H-M   'P 1'
#
loop_
_entity.id
_entity.type
_entity.pdbx_description
1 polymer ?
#
loop_
_entity_poly.entity_id
_entity_poly.type
_entity_poly.pdbx_seq_one_letter_code
_entity_poly.pdbx_strand_id
1 'polypeptide(L)'
;MQKRFKLYVDSSRYAVGVCPMQEADCRDRVVAYASKLLTGSQKNWITNQDGISEIECWGVVWATHKFRCYLDKREFDVFTDHPALT
;
A
#
# COMPACT_ATOMS: atom_id res chain seq x y z
N MET A 1 -12.92 -11.88 18.28
CA MET A 1 -12.49 -11.94 16.86
C MET A 1 -11.43 -10.86 16.67
N GLN A 2 -10.27 -11.15 16.07
CA GLN A 2 -9.29 -10.08 15.80
C GLN A 2 -9.82 -9.18 14.68
N LYS A 3 -9.70 -7.88 14.87
CA LYS A 3 -10.13 -6.89 13.86
C LYS A 3 -9.20 -6.95 12.65
N ARG A 4 -9.77 -6.85 11.45
CA ARG A 4 -9.00 -6.84 10.19
C ARG A 4 -8.13 -5.59 10.11
N PHE A 5 -6.98 -5.73 9.47
CA PHE A 5 -6.19 -4.57 9.08
C PHE A 5 -6.78 -3.95 7.81
N LYS A 6 -6.70 -2.62 7.74
CA LYS A 6 -7.00 -1.83 6.55
C LYS A 6 -5.67 -1.29 6.02
N LEU A 7 -5.19 -1.80 4.90
CA LEU A 7 -3.92 -1.43 4.32
C LEU A 7 -4.15 -0.34 3.27
N TYR A 8 -3.89 0.91 3.64
CA TYR A 8 -3.95 2.03 2.70
C TYR A 8 -2.62 2.11 1.94
N VAL A 9 -2.69 2.13 0.62
CA VAL A 9 -1.54 2.27 -0.28
C VAL A 9 -1.84 3.42 -1.22
N ASP A 10 -0.85 4.29 -1.42
CA ASP A 10 -0.92 5.39 -2.38
C ASP A 10 0.42 5.50 -3.09
N SER A 11 0.38 5.80 -4.38
CA SER A 11 1.55 5.82 -5.23
C SER A 11 1.62 7.09 -6.06
N SER A 12 2.80 7.66 -6.11
CA SER A 12 3.10 8.87 -6.88
C SER A 12 4.19 8.60 -7.91
N ARG A 13 4.51 9.64 -8.69
CA ARG A 13 5.63 9.59 -9.64
C ARG A 13 7.01 9.45 -9.00
N TYR A 14 7.10 9.55 -7.67
CA TYR A 14 8.38 9.59 -6.95
C TYR A 14 8.51 8.52 -5.87
N ALA A 15 7.40 8.15 -5.25
CA ALA A 15 7.39 7.27 -4.08
C ALA A 15 6.06 6.54 -3.94
N VAL A 16 6.10 5.43 -3.21
CA VAL A 16 4.93 4.74 -2.66
C VAL A 16 4.84 5.03 -1.18
N GLY A 17 3.63 5.33 -0.70
CA GLY A 17 3.26 5.43 0.70
C GLY A 17 2.34 4.30 1.13
N VAL A 18 2.44 3.89 2.39
CA VAL A 18 1.58 2.86 2.97
C VAL A 18 1.28 3.15 4.44
N CYS A 19 0.04 2.87 4.82
CA CYS A 19 -0.46 3.05 6.18
C CYS A 19 -1.42 1.91 6.58
N PRO A 20 -0.94 0.86 7.27
CA PRO A 20 -1.82 -0.10 7.94
C PRO A 20 -2.57 0.58 9.09
N MET A 21 -3.89 0.45 9.07
CA MET A 21 -4.78 0.90 10.12
C MET A 21 -5.55 -0.28 10.71
N GLN A 22 -5.97 -0.15 11.95
CA GLN A 22 -6.86 -1.10 12.61
C GLN A 22 -7.87 -0.33 13.45
N GLU A 23 -9.10 -0.82 13.53
CA GLU A 23 -10.13 -0.15 14.31
C GLU A 23 -9.87 -0.32 15.82
N ALA A 24 -9.75 0.78 16.56
CA ALA A 24 -9.71 0.82 18.02
C ALA A 24 -10.67 1.91 18.52
N ASP A 25 -11.47 1.58 19.54
CA ASP A 25 -12.49 2.48 20.10
C ASP A 25 -13.43 3.07 19.04
N CYS A 26 -13.93 2.20 18.15
CA CYS A 26 -14.83 2.55 17.04
C CYS A 26 -14.24 3.56 16.04
N ARG A 27 -12.90 3.68 15.96
CA ARG A 27 -12.21 4.55 15.01
C ARG A 27 -11.02 3.84 14.38
N ASP A 28 -10.73 4.12 13.13
CA ASP A 28 -9.50 3.64 12.50
C ASP A 28 -8.30 4.36 13.10
N ARG A 29 -7.35 3.56 13.61
CA ARG A 29 -6.09 4.05 14.18
C ARG A 29 -4.94 3.53 13.34
N VAL A 30 -3.99 4.42 13.09
CA VAL A 30 -2.77 4.07 12.38
C VAL A 30 -1.89 3.20 13.27
N VAL A 31 -1.40 2.11 12.69
CA VAL A 31 -0.46 1.20 13.34
C VAL A 31 0.97 1.62 13.03
N ALA A 32 1.24 1.98 11.77
CA ALA A 32 2.53 2.46 11.31
C ALA A 32 2.39 3.23 10.00
N TYR A 33 3.40 4.03 9.69
CA TYR A 33 3.61 4.62 8.37
C TYR A 33 4.88 4.05 7.75
N ALA A 34 4.86 3.79 6.44
CA ALA A 34 6.08 3.54 5.68
C ALA A 34 5.98 4.17 4.30
N SER A 35 7.13 4.51 3.74
CA SER A 35 7.23 5.01 2.37
C SER A 35 8.51 4.51 1.72
N LYS A 36 8.53 4.46 0.40
CA LYS A 36 9.69 4.07 -0.38
C LYS A 36 9.80 4.92 -1.64
N LEU A 37 10.95 5.58 -1.79
CA LEU A 37 11.31 6.24 -3.04
C LEU A 37 11.46 5.20 -4.15
N LEU A 38 10.96 5.53 -5.33
CA LEU A 38 11.14 4.74 -6.53
C LEU A 38 12.59 4.87 -7.01
N THR A 39 13.20 3.74 -7.37
CA THR A 39 14.62 3.69 -7.79
C THR A 39 14.81 2.83 -9.02
N GLY A 40 15.78 3.19 -9.87
CA GLY A 40 16.17 2.40 -11.03
C GLY A 40 15.00 2.13 -11.98
N SER A 41 14.73 0.85 -12.22
CA SER A 41 13.69 0.36 -13.15
C SER A 41 12.30 0.88 -12.85
N GLN A 42 11.97 1.15 -11.58
CA GLN A 42 10.65 1.63 -11.18
C GLN A 42 10.34 3.03 -11.72
N LYS A 43 11.36 3.90 -11.80
CA LYS A 43 11.21 5.22 -12.41
C LYS A 43 10.95 5.11 -13.91
N ASN A 44 11.54 4.09 -14.55
CA ASN A 44 11.39 3.88 -15.99
C ASN A 44 9.97 3.44 -16.37
N TRP A 45 9.23 2.80 -15.46
CA TRP A 45 7.83 2.44 -15.68
C TRP A 45 6.96 3.70 -15.83
N ILE A 46 7.20 4.75 -15.03
CA ILE A 46 6.40 5.99 -15.05
C ILE A 46 6.66 6.87 -16.27
N THR A 47 7.88 6.84 -16.81
CA THR A 47 8.27 7.75 -17.91
C THR A 47 7.39 7.64 -19.15
N ASN A 48 6.65 6.54 -19.32
CA ASN A 48 5.79 6.29 -20.47
C ASN A 48 4.31 6.55 -20.19
N GLN A 49 3.93 7.62 -19.44
CA GLN A 49 2.55 8.08 -19.16
C GLN A 49 1.56 7.09 -18.49
N ASP A 50 1.75 5.77 -18.63
CA ASP A 50 0.81 4.71 -18.26
C ASP A 50 1.25 3.94 -17.00
N GLY A 51 2.50 4.10 -16.55
CA GLY A 51 3.12 3.28 -15.51
C GLY A 51 2.63 3.47 -14.07
N ILE A 52 1.62 4.31 -13.83
CA ILE A 52 1.17 4.63 -12.46
C ILE A 52 0.43 3.42 -11.87
N SER A 53 -0.39 2.74 -12.67
CA SER A 53 -1.13 1.55 -12.22
C SER A 53 -0.19 0.41 -11.82
N GLU A 54 0.89 0.20 -12.57
CA GLU A 54 1.90 -0.82 -12.29
C GLU A 54 2.63 -0.53 -10.98
N ILE A 55 2.87 0.75 -10.69
CA ILE A 55 3.56 1.14 -9.45
C ILE A 55 2.64 1.07 -8.26
N GLU A 56 1.36 1.35 -8.43
CA GLU A 56 0.40 1.16 -7.37
C GLU A 56 0.24 -0.32 -7.04
N CYS A 57 0.16 -1.18 -8.07
CA CYS A 57 0.16 -2.63 -7.89
C CYS A 57 1.45 -3.13 -7.22
N TRP A 58 2.61 -2.66 -7.69
CA TRP A 58 3.89 -2.95 -7.06
C TRP A 58 3.94 -2.43 -5.61
N GLY A 59 3.32 -1.27 -5.35
CA GLY A 59 3.20 -0.66 -4.04
C GLY A 59 2.42 -1.52 -3.06
N VAL A 60 1.30 -2.12 -3.49
CA VAL A 60 0.53 -3.10 -2.70
C VAL A 60 1.38 -4.33 -2.38
N VAL A 61 2.08 -4.88 -3.37
CA VAL A 61 2.99 -6.03 -3.14
C VAL A 61 4.08 -5.66 -2.13
N TRP A 62 4.74 -4.52 -2.33
CA TRP A 62 5.76 -4.05 -1.40
C TRP A 62 5.21 -3.82 0.02
N ALA A 63 4.03 -3.23 0.15
CA ALA A 63 3.35 -2.98 1.41
C ALA A 63 3.06 -4.28 2.18
N THR A 64 2.55 -5.32 1.50
CA THR A 64 2.29 -6.62 2.13
C THR A 64 3.55 -7.30 2.64
N HIS A 65 4.66 -7.20 1.89
CA HIS A 65 5.97 -7.67 2.37
C HIS A 65 6.50 -6.85 3.55
N LYS A 66 6.38 -5.51 3.50
CA LYS A 66 6.88 -4.61 4.54
C LYS A 66 6.19 -4.84 5.88
N PHE A 67 4.88 -5.09 5.86
CA PHE A 67 4.06 -5.32 7.05
C PHE A 67 3.69 -6.79 7.27
N ARG A 68 4.51 -7.72 6.76
CA ARG A 68 4.29 -9.16 6.94
C ARG A 68 4.08 -9.57 8.40
N CYS A 69 4.76 -8.92 9.34
CA CYS A 69 4.58 -9.17 10.78
C CYS A 69 3.16 -8.90 11.30
N TYR A 70 2.37 -8.06 10.61
CA TYR A 70 0.97 -7.77 10.94
C TYR A 70 -0.01 -8.55 10.06
N LEU A 71 0.30 -8.74 8.79
CA LEU A 71 -0.65 -9.20 7.77
C LEU A 71 -0.58 -10.70 7.47
N ASP A 72 0.54 -11.37 7.78
CA ASP A 72 0.73 -12.78 7.41
C ASP A 72 -0.35 -13.68 8.03
N LYS A 73 -0.94 -14.54 7.21
CA LYS A 73 -2.03 -15.46 7.56
C LYS A 73 -3.26 -14.80 8.17
N ARG A 74 -3.47 -13.50 7.92
CA ARG A 74 -4.66 -12.76 8.33
C ARG A 74 -5.37 -12.23 7.10
N GLU A 75 -6.68 -12.20 7.17
CA GLU A 75 -7.46 -11.44 6.19
C GLU A 75 -7.34 -9.95 6.51
N PHE A 76 -7.16 -9.14 5.49
CA PHE A 76 -7.06 -7.69 5.55
C PHE A 76 -7.64 -7.10 4.27
N ASP A 77 -8.00 -5.83 4.34
CA ASP A 77 -8.61 -5.11 3.23
C ASP A 77 -7.61 -4.08 2.71
N VAL A 78 -7.43 -4.02 1.38
CA VAL A 78 -6.53 -3.06 0.73
C VAL A 78 -7.35 -1.89 0.24
N PHE A 79 -6.89 -0.68 0.53
CA PHE A 79 -7.50 0.57 0.07
C PHE A 79 -6.48 1.32 -0.78
N THR A 80 -6.89 1.66 -1.99
CA THR A 80 -6.08 2.34 -3.01
C THR A 80 -7.05 3.17 -3.85
N ASP A 81 -6.62 4.30 -4.39
CA ASP A 81 -7.48 5.16 -5.22
C ASP A 81 -7.36 4.86 -6.73
N HIS A 82 -6.49 3.90 -7.11
CA HIS A 82 -6.41 3.45 -8.50
C HIS A 82 -7.64 2.67 -8.97
N PRO A 83 -8.31 3.13 -10.05
CA PRO A 83 -9.42 2.39 -10.67
C PRO A 83 -9.02 1.04 -11.26
N ALA A 84 -7.75 0.85 -11.61
CA ALA A 84 -7.28 -0.43 -12.18
C ALA A 84 -7.18 -1.56 -11.13
N LEU A 85 -7.21 -1.21 -9.84
CA LEU A 85 -7.05 -2.12 -8.71
C LEU A 85 -8.32 -2.21 -7.84
N THR A 86 -9.39 -1.52 -8.24
CA THR A 86 -10.67 -1.44 -7.53
C THR A 86 -11.77 -2.04 -8.40
#